data_AF-A0A4Q3RP74-F1
#
_entry.id   AF-A0A4Q3RP74-F1
#
_cell.length_a   1.000
_cell.length_b   1.000
_cell.length_c   1.000
_cell.angle_alpha   90.00
_cell.angle_beta   90.00
_cell.angle_gamma   90.00
#
_symmetry.space_group_name_H-M   'P 1'
#
loop_
_entity.id
_entity.type
_entity.pdbx_description
1 polymer ?
#
loop_
_entity_poly.entity_id
_entity_poly.type
_entity_poly.pdbx_seq_one_letter_code
_entity_poly.pdbx_strand_id
1 'polypeptide(L)'
;MTAEHQRLAVNAGKTVPLAQWGPYLSERQWGTVREDYSNNGDAWHYFPFDHANCRAYSWGEDGLGGISDFFGNLCFAVSLWNGNDPILKERLFGLSNPEGNHGEDVKELYYHLDNLPTHYYMEYLYKYPQQAFPYDQLRTENRNRSKQEPEYEILDTGVFDNNQYFDVQITYAKQSSQDIFIRIDITNRYSKAAEITVLPTLWFYNRWRDGTFKERPSIKPINKTTVKADHERLGDYYFYFQPADKTLYTENETNTQIVTGVPNTSIFTKDAFNHAIIKGENVEELCKKKEGTKFSPVYKMKVAGGATKTIYCRLSNKVEANAFPKGFKDIFKMRKQEANEFYAAILPSGMSQDMARIQRQALAGVLWSKQYYHFDVER
;
A
#
# COMPACT_ATOMS: atom_id res chain seq x y z
N MET A 1 -22.74 -5.90 24.18
CA MET A 1 -21.61 -6.51 23.41
C MET A 1 -21.75 -6.07 21.96
N THR A 2 -20.74 -5.41 21.38
CA THR A 2 -20.82 -4.84 20.01
C THR A 2 -20.53 -5.92 18.95
N ALA A 3 -20.78 -5.62 17.67
CA ALA A 3 -20.45 -6.51 16.55
C ALA A 3 -18.96 -6.91 16.54
N GLU A 4 -18.08 -5.98 16.90
CA GLU A 4 -16.64 -6.25 16.98
C GLU A 4 -16.27 -7.22 18.10
N HIS A 5 -16.89 -7.07 19.28
CA HIS A 5 -16.67 -8.02 20.39
C HIS A 5 -17.09 -9.45 20.01
N GLN A 6 -18.18 -9.59 19.25
CA GLN A 6 -18.62 -10.90 18.74
C GLN A 6 -17.58 -11.50 17.77
N ARG A 7 -17.05 -10.70 16.84
CA ARG A 7 -15.98 -11.15 15.91
C ARG A 7 -14.69 -11.52 16.65
N LEU A 8 -14.33 -10.76 17.68
CA LEU A 8 -13.17 -11.06 18.53
C LEU A 8 -13.35 -12.39 19.27
N ALA A 9 -14.53 -12.65 19.83
CA ALA A 9 -14.84 -13.93 20.48
C ALA A 9 -14.72 -15.11 19.50
N VAL A 10 -15.19 -14.95 18.26
CA VAL A 10 -15.03 -15.97 17.20
C VAL A 10 -13.55 -16.17 16.82
N ASN A 11 -12.79 -15.08 16.67
CA ASN A 11 -11.36 -15.16 16.33
C ASN A 11 -10.53 -15.82 17.43
N ALA A 12 -10.86 -15.60 18.71
CA ALA A 12 -10.17 -16.20 19.85
C ALA A 12 -10.28 -17.75 19.87
N GLY A 13 -11.30 -18.32 19.22
CA GLY A 13 -11.46 -19.76 19.09
C GLY A 13 -10.65 -20.42 17.97
N LYS A 14 -9.91 -19.65 17.15
CA LYS A 14 -9.08 -20.20 16.06
C LYS A 14 -7.72 -20.65 16.57
N THR A 15 -7.14 -21.68 15.93
CA THR A 15 -5.75 -22.12 16.19
C THR A 15 -4.75 -20.98 16.00
N VAL A 16 -4.93 -20.18 14.95
CA VAL A 16 -4.19 -18.94 14.72
C VAL A 16 -5.20 -17.78 14.85
N PRO A 17 -5.22 -17.06 15.99
CA PRO A 17 -6.23 -16.03 16.27
C PRO A 17 -5.95 -14.70 15.54
N LEU A 18 -5.47 -14.78 14.29
CA LEU A 18 -5.25 -13.63 13.42
C LEU A 18 -6.40 -13.47 12.43
N ALA A 19 -6.65 -12.23 12.01
CA ALA A 19 -7.56 -11.97 10.90
C ALA A 19 -6.91 -12.45 9.60
N GLN A 20 -7.69 -13.01 8.68
CA GLN A 20 -7.13 -13.50 7.41
C GLN A 20 -6.43 -12.39 6.64
N TRP A 21 -7.05 -11.21 6.60
CA TRP A 21 -6.55 -10.02 5.92
C TRP A 21 -6.38 -8.89 6.91
N GLY A 22 -5.36 -8.07 6.72
CA GLY A 22 -5.08 -6.93 7.58
C GLY A 22 -3.94 -6.09 7.03
N PRO A 23 -3.51 -5.06 7.76
CA PRO A 23 -2.40 -4.18 7.39
C PRO A 23 -1.05 -4.86 7.67
N TYR A 24 -0.92 -6.13 7.26
CA TYR A 24 0.31 -6.92 7.44
C TYR A 24 1.40 -6.53 6.44
N LEU A 25 1.08 -5.70 5.45
CA LEU A 25 2.03 -5.14 4.51
C LEU A 25 2.71 -3.92 5.14
N SER A 26 4.04 -3.89 5.15
CA SER A 26 4.78 -2.73 5.66
C SER A 26 4.63 -1.53 4.74
N GLU A 27 4.69 -0.31 5.27
CA GLU A 27 4.83 0.89 4.43
C GLU A 27 6.27 1.12 3.94
N ARG A 28 7.26 0.41 4.52
CA ARG A 28 8.70 0.43 4.19
C ARG A 28 9.37 -0.91 4.48
N GLN A 29 9.99 -1.55 3.48
CA GLN A 29 10.74 -2.82 3.64
C GLN A 29 12.22 -2.73 3.21
N TRP A 30 12.63 -1.65 2.55
CA TRP A 30 14.02 -1.40 2.14
C TRP A 30 14.93 -1.01 3.33
N GLY A 31 16.24 -1.21 3.17
CA GLY A 31 17.24 -0.84 4.18
C GLY A 31 17.14 -1.63 5.49
N THR A 32 16.65 -2.87 5.45
CA THR A 32 16.49 -3.72 6.64
C THR A 32 17.57 -4.79 6.72
N VAL A 33 17.95 -5.16 7.94
CA VAL A 33 18.97 -6.21 8.19
C VAL A 33 18.61 -7.55 7.55
N ARG A 34 17.32 -7.87 7.41
CA ARG A 34 16.88 -9.11 6.75
C ARG A 34 17.17 -9.11 5.25
N GLU A 35 17.09 -7.95 4.62
CA GLU A 35 17.35 -7.79 3.20
C GLU A 35 18.85 -7.61 2.89
N ASP A 36 19.71 -7.63 3.92
CA ASP A 36 21.15 -7.41 3.79
C ASP A 36 21.90 -8.72 3.49
N TYR A 37 22.49 -8.76 2.31
CA TYR A 37 23.44 -9.80 1.90
C TYR A 37 24.79 -9.21 1.50
N SER A 38 25.11 -8.02 2.02
CA SER A 38 26.44 -7.43 1.90
C SER A 38 27.46 -8.22 2.74
N ASN A 39 28.72 -8.19 2.32
CA ASN A 39 29.80 -8.88 3.05
C ASN A 39 30.17 -8.18 4.38
N ASN A 40 29.68 -6.97 4.62
CA ASN A 40 30.06 -6.09 5.73
C ASN A 40 28.90 -5.69 6.65
N GLY A 41 27.68 -6.19 6.42
CA GLY A 41 26.52 -5.86 7.26
C GLY A 41 25.96 -4.45 7.02
N ASP A 42 26.14 -3.89 5.83
CA ASP A 42 25.65 -2.57 5.43
C ASP A 42 24.26 -2.64 4.77
N ALA A 43 23.25 -2.91 5.59
CA ALA A 43 21.86 -3.05 5.16
C ALA A 43 21.32 -1.82 4.39
N TRP A 44 21.74 -0.62 4.80
CA TRP A 44 21.24 0.63 4.24
C TRP A 44 21.71 0.85 2.80
N HIS A 45 22.98 0.59 2.50
CA HIS A 45 23.51 0.73 1.15
C HIS A 45 23.28 -0.51 0.28
N TYR A 46 23.05 -1.68 0.88
CA TYR A 46 22.82 -2.92 0.13
C TYR A 46 21.45 -2.95 -0.57
N PHE A 47 20.39 -2.51 0.11
CA PHE A 47 19.05 -2.39 -0.47
C PHE A 47 18.46 -1.00 -0.17
N PRO A 48 18.96 0.05 -0.83
CA PRO A 48 18.50 1.43 -0.61
C PRO A 48 17.10 1.65 -1.18
N PHE A 49 16.48 2.76 -0.79
CA PHE A 49 15.19 3.22 -1.33
C PHE A 49 15.16 3.22 -2.87
N ASP A 50 16.26 3.63 -3.51
CA ASP A 50 16.34 3.77 -4.97
C ASP A 50 16.22 2.43 -5.72
N HIS A 51 16.42 1.31 -5.02
CA HIS A 51 16.19 -0.03 -5.56
C HIS A 51 14.79 -0.57 -5.25
N ALA A 52 14.06 0.03 -4.31
CA ALA A 52 12.79 -0.49 -3.79
C ALA A 52 11.72 -0.72 -4.87
N ASN A 53 11.67 0.13 -5.90
CA ASN A 53 10.71 0.02 -6.99
C ASN A 53 11.10 -1.05 -8.02
N CYS A 54 12.38 -1.40 -8.12
CA CYS A 54 12.92 -2.28 -9.16
C CYS A 54 13.46 -3.62 -8.65
N ARG A 55 13.64 -3.80 -7.33
CA ARG A 55 14.12 -5.03 -6.70
C ARG A 55 13.02 -5.75 -5.93
N ALA A 56 12.88 -7.05 -6.12
CA ALA A 56 11.95 -7.87 -5.35
C ALA A 56 12.53 -8.19 -3.96
N TYR A 57 11.75 -7.98 -2.91
CA TYR A 57 12.11 -8.19 -1.49
C TYR A 57 12.17 -9.66 -1.14
N SER A 58 13.15 -10.12 -0.37
CA SER A 58 13.30 -11.54 -0.01
C SER A 58 12.60 -11.94 1.30
N TRP A 59 12.18 -10.98 2.13
CA TRP A 59 11.64 -11.26 3.48
C TRP A 59 10.34 -10.55 3.80
N GLY A 60 9.66 -10.01 2.80
CA GLY A 60 8.40 -9.30 2.94
C GLY A 60 8.03 -8.58 1.65
N GLU A 61 7.15 -7.61 1.77
CA GLU A 61 6.80 -6.65 0.72
C GLU A 61 6.43 -5.34 1.42
N ASP A 62 6.37 -4.25 0.65
CA ASP A 62 5.84 -2.97 1.12
C ASP A 62 4.82 -2.36 0.17
N GLY A 63 4.01 -1.43 0.70
CA GLY A 63 3.02 -0.70 -0.07
C GLY A 63 2.29 0.37 0.72
N LEU A 64 1.96 1.48 0.05
CA LEU A 64 1.29 2.62 0.65
C LEU A 64 -0.15 2.31 1.06
N GLY A 65 -0.43 2.36 2.37
CA GLY A 65 -1.74 2.07 2.96
C GLY A 65 -2.27 0.69 2.59
N GLY A 66 -1.38 -0.28 2.42
CA GLY A 66 -1.70 -1.59 1.87
C GLY A 66 -2.18 -2.62 2.89
N ILE A 67 -2.67 -3.73 2.36
CA ILE A 67 -3.11 -4.92 3.10
C ILE A 67 -2.52 -6.17 2.46
N SER A 68 -2.44 -7.24 3.23
CA SER A 68 -2.14 -8.58 2.72
C SER A 68 -2.89 -9.64 3.51
N ASP A 69 -2.87 -10.88 3.03
CA ASP A 69 -3.19 -12.00 3.90
C ASP A 69 -2.14 -12.14 5.01
N PHE A 70 -2.46 -12.78 6.13
CA PHE A 70 -1.55 -12.83 7.29
C PHE A 70 -0.22 -13.57 7.03
N PHE A 71 -0.10 -14.32 5.93
CA PHE A 71 1.16 -14.89 5.48
C PHE A 71 1.91 -14.00 4.47
N GLY A 72 1.34 -12.88 4.04
CA GLY A 72 1.92 -11.95 3.07
C GLY A 72 2.03 -12.52 1.65
N ASN A 73 1.19 -13.48 1.26
CA ASN A 73 1.27 -14.08 -0.07
C ASN A 73 0.73 -13.14 -1.15
N LEU A 74 -0.48 -12.59 -0.95
CA LEU A 74 -1.14 -11.67 -1.86
C LEU A 74 -1.28 -10.29 -1.20
N CYS A 75 -0.78 -9.27 -1.88
CA CYS A 75 -0.68 -7.90 -1.40
C CYS A 75 -1.56 -6.99 -2.26
N PHE A 76 -2.18 -6.01 -1.61
CA PHE A 76 -2.88 -4.90 -2.25
C PHE A 76 -2.42 -3.58 -1.64
N ALA A 77 -2.16 -2.58 -2.48
CA ALA A 77 -1.86 -1.21 -2.05
C ALA A 77 -2.21 -0.20 -3.15
N VAL A 78 -2.06 1.09 -2.87
CA VAL A 78 -2.27 2.15 -3.84
C VAL A 78 -0.92 2.69 -4.33
N SER A 79 -0.77 2.83 -5.64
CA SER A 79 0.35 3.54 -6.27
C SER A 79 -0.16 4.82 -6.93
N LEU A 80 0.62 5.89 -6.84
CA LEU A 80 0.21 7.22 -7.30
C LEU A 80 1.28 7.87 -8.19
N TRP A 81 0.82 8.76 -9.07
CA TRP A 81 1.69 9.67 -9.81
C TRP A 81 1.00 11.02 -10.03
N ASN A 82 1.63 12.09 -9.56
CA ASN A 82 1.15 13.47 -9.69
C ASN A 82 1.48 14.12 -11.06
N GLY A 83 2.14 13.38 -11.96
CA GLY A 83 2.60 13.90 -13.25
C GLY A 83 4.02 14.50 -13.23
N ASN A 84 4.61 14.66 -12.06
CA ASN A 84 5.89 15.33 -11.85
C ASN A 84 6.95 14.45 -11.18
N ASP A 85 6.54 13.47 -10.37
CA ASP A 85 7.46 12.61 -9.64
C ASP A 85 8.31 11.73 -10.58
N PRO A 86 9.60 11.50 -10.25
CA PRO A 86 10.49 10.66 -11.03
C PRO A 86 10.21 9.16 -10.84
N ILE A 87 9.46 8.80 -9.80
CA ILE A 87 9.05 7.43 -9.47
C ILE A 87 7.57 7.40 -9.08
N LEU A 88 6.93 6.24 -9.27
CA LEU A 88 5.61 6.01 -8.72
C LEU A 88 5.69 6.01 -7.20
N LYS A 89 4.79 6.75 -6.55
CA LYS A 89 4.64 6.71 -5.10
C LYS A 89 3.91 5.41 -4.74
N GLU A 90 4.69 4.36 -4.54
CA GLU A 90 4.21 3.01 -4.14
C GLU A 90 4.33 2.75 -2.64
N ARG A 91 5.19 3.51 -1.95
CA ARG A 91 5.62 3.30 -0.55
C ARG A 91 6.08 4.61 0.05
N LEU A 92 6.22 4.65 1.38
CA LEU A 92 6.75 5.83 2.06
C LEU A 92 8.25 5.96 1.83
N PHE A 93 8.68 7.18 1.52
CA PHE A 93 10.07 7.59 1.52
C PHE A 93 10.54 7.94 2.93
N GLY A 94 11.79 7.60 3.21
CA GLY A 94 12.46 8.01 4.43
C GLY A 94 13.97 8.03 4.21
N LEU A 95 14.65 8.58 5.19
CA LEU A 95 16.10 8.58 5.29
C LEU A 95 16.57 7.26 5.90
N SER A 96 17.67 6.75 5.38
CA SER A 96 18.47 5.73 6.07
C SER A 96 19.23 6.34 7.24
N ASN A 97 19.76 5.48 8.12
CA ASN A 97 20.51 5.91 9.29
C ASN A 97 21.67 6.90 8.98
N PRO A 98 22.49 6.74 7.92
CA PRO A 98 23.53 7.72 7.57
C PRO A 98 23.02 8.99 6.87
N GLU A 99 21.75 9.03 6.44
CA GLU A 99 21.16 10.18 5.74
C GLU A 99 20.49 11.19 6.68
N GLY A 100 19.94 10.74 7.81
CA GLY A 100 19.31 11.61 8.80
C GLY A 100 20.28 12.05 9.91
N ASN A 101 20.16 13.30 10.35
CA ASN A 101 20.92 13.82 11.49
C ASN A 101 20.53 13.13 12.82
N HIS A 102 19.32 12.58 12.92
CA HIS A 102 18.83 11.75 14.04
C HIS A 102 18.58 10.28 13.67
N GLY A 103 19.06 9.83 12.50
CA GLY A 103 18.96 8.44 12.05
C GLY A 103 17.86 8.22 11.02
N GLU A 104 17.21 7.04 11.07
CA GLU A 104 16.12 6.73 10.15
C GLU A 104 14.88 7.58 10.41
N ASP A 105 14.33 8.16 9.35
CA ASP A 105 13.19 9.06 9.49
C ASP A 105 12.31 9.11 8.24
N VAL A 106 10.99 9.02 8.41
CA VAL A 106 10.03 9.02 7.30
C VAL A 106 9.65 10.46 6.96
N LYS A 107 10.00 10.91 5.76
CA LYS A 107 9.80 12.30 5.32
C LYS A 107 8.47 12.51 4.60
N GLU A 108 7.40 11.90 5.12
CA GLU A 108 6.08 11.89 4.49
C GLU A 108 4.96 12.13 5.50
N LEU A 109 3.84 12.69 5.03
CA LEU A 109 2.67 12.97 5.85
C LEU A 109 1.61 11.90 5.63
N TYR A 110 1.46 11.01 6.61
CA TYR A 110 0.48 9.93 6.61
C TYR A 110 -0.12 9.73 7.99
N TYR A 111 -1.35 9.20 8.04
CA TYR A 111 -2.12 9.09 9.26
C TYR A 111 -2.94 7.80 9.28
N HIS A 112 -2.80 7.03 10.36
CA HIS A 112 -3.67 5.91 10.70
C HIS A 112 -4.95 6.46 11.36
N LEU A 113 -6.01 6.63 10.57
CA LEU A 113 -7.22 7.33 11.01
C LEU A 113 -8.17 6.45 11.82
N ASP A 114 -8.27 5.17 11.47
CA ASP A 114 -9.19 4.23 12.11
C ASP A 114 -8.79 2.78 11.84
N ASN A 115 -9.08 1.87 12.77
CA ASN A 115 -8.89 0.43 12.56
C ASN A 115 -9.64 -0.38 13.63
N LEU A 116 -10.39 -1.41 13.24
CA LEU A 116 -10.93 -2.38 14.21
C LEU A 116 -9.91 -3.49 14.50
N PRO A 117 -9.88 -4.09 15.70
CA PRO A 117 -8.99 -5.23 16.00
C PRO A 117 -9.05 -6.41 15.01
N THR A 118 -10.23 -6.68 14.44
CA THR A 118 -10.47 -7.69 13.38
C THR A 118 -10.22 -7.17 11.96
N HIS A 119 -9.84 -5.89 11.84
CA HIS A 119 -9.58 -5.17 10.59
C HIS A 119 -10.82 -5.11 9.67
N TYR A 120 -12.04 -5.20 10.22
CA TYR A 120 -13.29 -5.10 9.45
C TYR A 120 -13.59 -3.68 8.94
N TYR A 121 -12.99 -2.69 9.59
CA TYR A 121 -12.95 -1.30 9.15
C TYR A 121 -11.54 -0.76 9.34
N MET A 122 -10.97 -0.13 8.32
CA MET A 122 -9.68 0.54 8.39
C MET A 122 -9.71 1.82 7.57
N GLU A 123 -9.11 2.90 8.08
CA GLU A 123 -8.94 4.16 7.37
C GLU A 123 -7.49 4.64 7.47
N TYR A 124 -6.90 4.91 6.31
CA TYR A 124 -5.56 5.45 6.14
C TYR A 124 -5.66 6.75 5.34
N LEU A 125 -4.86 7.75 5.69
CA LEU A 125 -4.74 8.99 4.91
C LEU A 125 -3.28 9.22 4.56
N TYR A 126 -3.03 9.48 3.28
CA TYR A 126 -1.76 9.96 2.77
C TYR A 126 -1.93 11.34 2.16
N LYS A 127 -1.01 12.27 2.46
CA LYS A 127 -0.99 13.59 1.82
C LYS A 127 0.07 13.59 0.72
N TYR A 128 -0.38 13.69 -0.52
CA TYR A 128 0.47 13.58 -1.70
C TYR A 128 0.65 14.93 -2.40
N PRO A 129 1.88 15.51 -2.44
CA PRO A 129 2.12 16.77 -3.14
C PRO A 129 1.74 16.73 -4.62
N GLN A 130 1.20 17.84 -5.14
CA GLN A 130 0.99 17.98 -6.59
C GLN A 130 2.29 18.32 -7.34
N GLN A 131 3.24 18.93 -6.64
CA GLN A 131 4.59 19.22 -7.13
C GLN A 131 5.47 17.96 -7.03
N ALA A 132 6.58 17.93 -7.77
CA ALA A 132 7.57 16.87 -7.66
C ALA A 132 8.04 16.71 -6.21
N PHE A 133 8.06 15.48 -5.72
CA PHE A 133 8.48 15.18 -4.35
C PHE A 133 9.99 15.46 -4.19
N PRO A 134 10.41 16.18 -3.13
CA PRO A 134 11.76 16.75 -3.01
C PRO A 134 12.77 15.76 -2.40
N TYR A 135 12.95 14.58 -3.01
CA TYR A 135 13.79 13.48 -2.50
C TYR A 135 15.24 13.92 -2.17
N ASP A 136 15.94 14.53 -3.14
CA ASP A 136 17.35 14.89 -2.99
C ASP A 136 17.58 16.05 -2.04
N GLN A 137 16.63 17.00 -1.98
CA GLN A 137 16.67 18.11 -1.05
C GLN A 137 16.55 17.59 0.40
N LEU A 138 15.60 16.69 0.66
CA LEU A 138 15.43 16.06 1.97
C LEU A 138 16.69 15.30 2.40
N ARG A 139 17.33 14.54 1.49
CA ARG A 139 18.60 13.85 1.78
C ARG A 139 19.74 14.83 2.07
N THR A 140 19.92 15.83 1.22
CA THR A 140 21.05 16.77 1.28
C THR A 140 21.00 17.62 2.54
N GLU A 141 19.84 18.21 2.83
CA GLU A 141 19.68 19.11 3.98
C GLU A 141 19.87 18.35 5.30
N ASN A 142 19.25 17.17 5.46
CA ASN A 142 19.40 16.39 6.69
C ASN A 142 20.84 15.88 6.90
N ARG A 143 21.55 15.48 5.84
CA ARG A 143 22.96 15.07 5.93
C ARG A 143 23.89 16.19 6.39
N ASN A 144 23.56 17.43 6.04
CA ASN A 144 24.37 18.60 6.40
C ASN A 144 24.09 19.13 7.82
N ARG A 145 23.02 18.66 8.47
CA ARG A 145 22.65 19.07 9.83
C ARG A 145 23.42 18.28 10.88
N SER A 146 23.76 18.98 11.97
CA SER A 146 24.30 18.38 13.17
C SER A 146 23.21 17.68 14.00
N LYS A 147 23.63 16.87 14.97
CA LYS A 147 22.71 16.23 15.94
C LYS A 147 22.01 17.24 16.86
N GLN A 148 22.48 18.49 16.93
CA GLN A 148 21.91 19.55 17.75
C GLN A 148 20.82 20.33 17.01
N GLU A 149 20.77 20.22 15.68
CA GLU A 149 19.76 20.88 14.85
C GLU A 149 18.51 20.00 14.74
N PRO A 150 17.31 20.61 14.58
CA PRO A 150 16.11 19.84 14.29
C PRO A 150 16.22 19.15 12.93
N GLU A 151 15.41 18.11 12.71
CA GLU A 151 15.28 17.46 11.40
C GLU A 151 14.74 18.44 10.35
N TYR A 152 15.15 18.28 9.09
CA TYR A 152 14.56 19.03 7.96
C TYR A 152 13.39 18.23 7.42
N GLU A 153 12.18 18.74 7.61
CA GLU A 153 10.94 18.04 7.31
C GLU A 153 10.39 18.38 5.93
N ILE A 154 9.51 17.52 5.41
CA ILE A 154 8.87 17.79 4.12
C ILE A 154 8.07 19.10 4.10
N LEU A 155 7.57 19.54 5.26
CA LEU A 155 6.89 20.83 5.40
C LEU A 155 7.84 22.02 5.20
N ASP A 156 9.15 21.86 5.44
CA ASP A 156 10.15 22.93 5.28
C ASP A 156 10.57 23.13 3.80
N THR A 157 10.13 22.25 2.91
CA THR A 157 10.48 22.29 1.47
C THR A 157 9.57 23.20 0.65
N GLY A 158 8.40 23.57 1.20
CA GLY A 158 7.37 24.35 0.51
C GLY A 158 6.47 23.54 -0.44
N VAL A 159 6.67 22.22 -0.62
CA VAL A 159 5.81 21.43 -1.55
C VAL A 159 4.35 21.29 -1.08
N PHE A 160 4.07 21.61 0.19
CA PHE A 160 2.73 21.64 0.77
C PHE A 160 2.13 23.06 0.86
N ASP A 161 2.86 24.08 0.44
CA ASP A 161 2.40 25.47 0.48
C ASP A 161 1.09 25.64 -0.30
N ASN A 162 0.28 26.61 0.12
CA ASN A 162 -1.00 26.95 -0.51
C ASN A 162 -2.01 25.79 -0.59
N ASN A 163 -1.85 24.76 0.24
CA ASN A 163 -2.61 23.50 0.16
C ASN A 163 -2.47 22.77 -1.18
N GLN A 164 -1.31 22.86 -1.83
CA GLN A 164 -1.09 22.29 -3.16
C GLN A 164 -0.78 20.77 -3.14
N TYR A 165 -1.71 20.00 -2.60
CA TYR A 165 -1.59 18.55 -2.43
C TYR A 165 -2.93 17.82 -2.61
N PHE A 166 -2.89 16.50 -2.70
CA PHE A 166 -4.04 15.62 -2.63
C PHE A 166 -4.10 14.95 -1.26
N ASP A 167 -5.29 14.93 -0.64
CA ASP A 167 -5.59 13.93 0.39
C ASP A 167 -5.98 12.63 -0.33
N VAL A 168 -5.23 11.55 -0.08
CA VAL A 168 -5.50 10.20 -0.58
C VAL A 168 -5.95 9.34 0.59
N GLN A 169 -7.26 9.21 0.75
CA GLN A 169 -7.86 8.43 1.83
C GLN A 169 -8.23 7.04 1.32
N ILE A 170 -7.71 6.01 1.99
CA ILE A 170 -7.96 4.60 1.68
C ILE A 170 -8.84 4.04 2.81
N THR A 171 -10.00 3.50 2.46
CA THR A 171 -10.92 2.85 3.40
C THR A 171 -11.12 1.39 3.01
N TYR A 172 -10.90 0.49 3.95
CA TYR A 172 -11.22 -0.93 3.82
C TYR A 172 -12.46 -1.25 4.67
N ALA A 173 -13.45 -1.92 4.07
CA ALA A 173 -14.65 -2.37 4.74
C ALA A 173 -14.93 -3.83 4.36
N LYS A 174 -14.88 -4.72 5.35
CA LYS A 174 -15.04 -6.16 5.12
C LYS A 174 -16.51 -6.57 5.17
N GLN A 175 -16.95 -7.30 4.15
CA GLN A 175 -18.21 -8.05 4.17
C GLN A 175 -18.06 -9.33 4.99
N SER A 176 -16.92 -10.00 4.82
CA SER A 176 -16.50 -11.17 5.60
C SER A 176 -14.98 -11.15 5.78
N SER A 177 -14.40 -12.14 6.47
CA SER A 177 -12.94 -12.21 6.64
C SER A 177 -12.18 -12.37 5.32
N GLN A 178 -12.84 -12.73 4.22
CA GLN A 178 -12.24 -12.99 2.90
C GLN A 178 -12.91 -12.18 1.78
N ASP A 179 -13.72 -11.18 2.12
CA ASP A 179 -14.43 -10.32 1.16
C ASP A 179 -14.37 -8.86 1.64
N ILE A 180 -13.64 -8.05 0.87
CA ILE A 180 -13.17 -6.72 1.28
C ILE A 180 -13.56 -5.72 0.20
N PHE A 181 -14.37 -4.73 0.57
CA PHE A 181 -14.61 -3.55 -0.23
C PHE A 181 -13.54 -2.50 0.09
N ILE A 182 -13.06 -1.84 -0.95
CA ILE A 182 -11.98 -0.86 -0.90
C ILE A 182 -12.51 0.43 -1.52
N ARG A 183 -12.35 1.55 -0.83
CA ARG A 183 -12.67 2.89 -1.32
C ARG A 183 -11.41 3.75 -1.26
N ILE A 184 -11.07 4.38 -2.37
CA ILE A 184 -9.94 5.31 -2.49
C ILE A 184 -10.50 6.66 -2.87
N ASP A 185 -10.50 7.60 -1.92
CA ASP A 185 -10.97 8.97 -2.11
C ASP A 185 -9.75 9.88 -2.35
N ILE A 186 -9.74 10.58 -3.49
CA ILE A 186 -8.72 11.54 -3.87
C ILE A 186 -9.31 12.94 -3.81
N THR A 187 -8.94 13.72 -2.81
CA THR A 187 -9.41 15.10 -2.63
C THR A 187 -8.31 16.07 -3.00
N ASN A 188 -8.55 16.92 -3.99
CA ASN A 188 -7.64 18.00 -4.33
C ASN A 188 -7.81 19.14 -3.32
N ARG A 189 -6.80 19.38 -2.48
CA ARG A 189 -6.83 20.43 -1.44
C ARG A 189 -6.49 21.82 -1.98
N TYR A 190 -6.00 21.89 -3.21
CA TYR A 190 -5.70 23.12 -3.89
C TYR A 190 -6.94 23.76 -4.52
N SER A 191 -6.82 25.02 -4.92
CA SER A 191 -7.89 25.76 -5.58
C SER A 191 -7.99 25.47 -7.09
N LYS A 192 -6.90 25.04 -7.73
CA LYS A 192 -6.89 24.71 -9.18
C LYS A 192 -7.03 23.21 -9.41
N ALA A 193 -7.59 22.87 -10.57
CA ALA A 193 -7.66 21.49 -11.02
C ALA A 193 -6.25 20.92 -11.25
N ALA A 194 -6.03 19.67 -10.84
CA ALA A 194 -4.74 18.99 -10.98
C ALA A 194 -4.94 17.56 -11.50
N GLU A 195 -3.94 17.05 -12.19
CA GLU A 195 -3.92 15.68 -12.72
C GLU A 195 -3.30 14.72 -11.70
N ILE A 196 -3.80 13.50 -11.68
CA ILE A 196 -3.24 12.41 -10.90
C ILE A 196 -3.55 11.08 -11.60
N THR A 197 -2.57 10.19 -11.59
CA THR A 197 -2.76 8.79 -11.98
C THR A 197 -2.79 7.94 -10.73
N VAL A 198 -3.83 7.11 -10.59
CA VAL A 198 -4.04 6.20 -9.47
C VAL A 198 -4.04 4.76 -9.96
N LEU A 199 -3.26 3.92 -9.29
CA LEU A 199 -3.08 2.51 -9.58
C LEU A 199 -3.37 1.69 -8.31
N PRO A 200 -4.59 1.18 -8.12
CA PRO A 200 -4.85 0.14 -7.12
C PRO A 200 -4.10 -1.13 -7.57
N THR A 201 -3.06 -1.53 -6.87
CA THR A 201 -2.11 -2.55 -7.34
C THR A 201 -2.27 -3.82 -6.52
N LEU A 202 -2.39 -4.96 -7.19
CA LEU A 202 -2.45 -6.30 -6.62
C LEU A 202 -1.21 -7.09 -7.05
N TRP A 203 -0.50 -7.72 -6.14
CA TRP A 203 0.67 -8.53 -6.49
C TRP A 203 0.94 -9.65 -5.51
N PHE A 204 1.66 -10.66 -5.98
CA PHE A 204 2.17 -11.73 -5.14
C PHE A 204 3.58 -11.41 -4.64
N TYR A 205 3.81 -11.66 -3.36
CA TYR A 205 5.16 -11.70 -2.79
C TYR A 205 5.97 -12.79 -3.51
N ASN A 206 7.14 -12.44 -4.03
CA ASN A 206 7.99 -13.31 -4.83
C ASN A 206 8.68 -14.41 -4.02
N ARG A 207 7.90 -15.41 -3.59
CA ARG A 207 8.39 -16.63 -2.91
C ARG A 207 8.67 -17.78 -3.87
N TRP A 208 8.13 -17.72 -5.08
CA TRP A 208 8.36 -18.77 -6.08
C TRP A 208 9.82 -18.83 -6.53
N ARG A 209 10.61 -17.74 -6.36
CA ARG A 209 12.07 -17.75 -6.63
C ARG A 209 12.81 -18.85 -5.87
N ASP A 210 12.28 -19.27 -4.73
CA ASP A 210 12.89 -20.27 -3.86
C ASP A 210 12.66 -21.71 -4.34
N GLY A 211 11.85 -21.91 -5.38
CA GLY A 211 11.56 -23.23 -5.96
C GLY A 211 10.68 -24.13 -5.08
N THR A 212 10.07 -23.61 -4.00
CA THR A 212 9.24 -24.41 -3.07
C THR A 212 7.78 -24.56 -3.50
N PHE A 213 7.38 -23.90 -4.58
CA PHE A 213 5.99 -23.88 -5.07
C PHE A 213 5.84 -24.91 -6.19
N LYS A 214 4.71 -25.61 -6.23
CA LYS A 214 4.39 -26.53 -7.34
C LYS A 214 4.11 -25.74 -8.61
N GLU A 215 3.38 -24.64 -8.47
CA GLU A 215 3.03 -23.73 -9.56
C GLU A 215 3.32 -22.28 -9.14
N ARG A 216 3.84 -21.49 -10.07
CA ARG A 216 4.02 -20.05 -9.89
C ARG A 216 2.63 -19.40 -9.74
N PRO A 217 2.40 -18.54 -8.74
CA PRO A 217 1.12 -17.85 -8.61
C PRO A 217 0.88 -16.93 -9.81
N SER A 218 -0.38 -16.65 -10.13
CA SER A 218 -0.71 -15.87 -11.33
C SER A 218 -1.93 -14.99 -11.15
N ILE A 219 -1.93 -13.84 -11.83
CA ILE A 219 -3.05 -12.90 -11.92
C ILE A 219 -3.50 -12.84 -13.38
N LYS A 220 -4.73 -13.29 -13.66
CA LYS A 220 -5.28 -13.43 -15.02
C LYS A 220 -6.62 -12.70 -15.17
N PRO A 221 -6.93 -12.07 -16.31
CA PRO A 221 -8.24 -11.49 -16.55
C PRO A 221 -9.32 -12.56 -16.63
N ILE A 222 -10.45 -12.31 -15.96
CA ILE A 222 -11.71 -13.03 -16.21
C ILE A 222 -12.55 -12.24 -17.20
N ASN A 223 -12.62 -10.93 -17.02
CA ASN A 223 -13.32 -10.00 -17.88
C ASN A 223 -12.65 -8.61 -17.81
N LYS A 224 -13.27 -7.57 -18.38
CA LYS A 224 -12.70 -6.21 -18.44
C LYS A 224 -12.48 -5.52 -17.09
N THR A 225 -13.15 -5.99 -16.04
CA THR A 225 -13.21 -5.36 -14.70
C THR A 225 -12.93 -6.36 -13.58
N THR A 226 -12.34 -7.51 -13.91
CA THR A 226 -12.08 -8.58 -12.93
C THR A 226 -10.86 -9.38 -13.33
N VAL A 227 -9.97 -9.60 -12.36
CA VAL A 227 -8.88 -10.56 -12.46
C VAL A 227 -9.01 -11.65 -11.39
N LYS A 228 -8.56 -12.86 -11.73
CA LYS A 228 -8.34 -13.97 -10.81
C LYS A 228 -6.88 -13.94 -10.36
N ALA A 229 -6.64 -13.93 -9.06
CA ALA A 229 -5.36 -14.20 -8.42
C ALA A 229 -5.38 -15.64 -7.91
N ASP A 230 -4.51 -16.48 -8.46
CA ASP A 230 -4.40 -17.91 -8.20
C ASP A 230 -3.09 -18.20 -7.45
N HIS A 231 -3.18 -18.91 -6.33
CA HIS A 231 -2.04 -19.21 -5.48
C HIS A 231 -2.25 -20.52 -4.71
N GLU A 232 -1.30 -21.47 -4.82
CA GLU A 232 -1.45 -22.84 -4.33
C GLU A 232 -1.88 -22.95 -2.84
N ARG A 233 -1.36 -22.07 -1.97
CA ARG A 233 -1.62 -22.11 -0.50
C ARG A 233 -2.80 -21.26 -0.05
N LEU A 234 -2.98 -20.09 -0.66
CA LEU A 234 -4.02 -19.12 -0.30
C LEU A 234 -5.37 -19.47 -0.96
N GLY A 235 -5.33 -20.21 -2.07
CA GLY A 235 -6.47 -20.43 -2.94
C GLY A 235 -6.75 -19.21 -3.82
N ASP A 236 -7.93 -19.24 -4.43
CA ASP A 236 -8.33 -18.23 -5.41
C ASP A 236 -8.88 -16.97 -4.75
N TYR A 237 -8.44 -15.82 -5.27
CA TYR A 237 -9.04 -14.52 -5.01
C TYR A 237 -9.42 -13.83 -6.32
N TYR A 238 -10.44 -12.99 -6.25
CA TYR A 238 -10.98 -12.25 -7.37
C TYR A 238 -10.93 -10.77 -7.01
N PHE A 239 -10.22 -10.00 -7.83
CA PHE A 239 -10.09 -8.56 -7.67
C PHE A 239 -10.96 -7.85 -8.70
N TYR A 240 -11.96 -7.15 -8.21
CA TYR A 240 -12.93 -6.39 -8.98
C TYR A 240 -12.61 -4.91 -8.88
N PHE A 241 -12.72 -4.21 -10.00
CA PHE A 241 -12.41 -2.80 -10.11
C PHE A 241 -13.39 -2.12 -11.07
N GLN A 242 -13.55 -0.80 -10.94
CA GLN A 242 -14.39 -0.02 -11.86
C GLN A 242 -13.74 0.08 -13.25
N PRO A 243 -14.49 0.45 -14.31
CA PRO A 243 -13.88 0.67 -15.63
C PRO A 243 -12.69 1.62 -15.56
N ALA A 244 -11.54 1.17 -16.04
CA ALA A 244 -10.25 1.87 -15.98
C ALA A 244 -9.76 2.22 -17.40
N ASP A 245 -8.83 3.18 -17.53
CA ASP A 245 -8.29 3.61 -18.82
C ASP A 245 -7.46 2.51 -19.49
N LYS A 246 -6.75 1.75 -18.67
CA LYS A 246 -5.98 0.57 -19.08
C LYS A 246 -5.79 -0.38 -17.91
N THR A 247 -5.36 -1.59 -18.23
CA THR A 247 -4.97 -2.61 -17.26
C THR A 247 -3.57 -3.07 -17.60
N LEU A 248 -2.66 -3.07 -16.63
CA LEU A 248 -1.27 -3.46 -16.80
C LEU A 248 -0.98 -4.75 -16.04
N TYR A 249 -0.19 -5.62 -16.66
CA TYR A 249 0.34 -6.85 -16.04
C TYR A 249 1.86 -6.86 -16.16
N THR A 250 2.54 -7.21 -15.08
CA THR A 250 3.99 -7.44 -15.05
C THR A 250 4.30 -8.53 -14.03
N GLU A 251 5.58 -8.80 -13.80
CA GLU A 251 6.03 -9.70 -12.76
C GLU A 251 6.63 -8.90 -11.58
N ASN A 252 6.45 -9.37 -10.35
CA ASN A 252 7.19 -8.90 -9.18
C ASN A 252 8.61 -9.51 -9.16
N GLU A 253 9.37 -9.27 -10.23
CA GLU A 253 10.74 -9.78 -10.43
C GLU A 253 11.73 -8.62 -10.44
N THR A 254 12.94 -8.86 -9.92
CA THR A 254 13.99 -7.86 -9.89
C THR A 254 14.41 -7.45 -11.31
N ASN A 255 14.52 -6.15 -11.55
CA ASN A 255 15.22 -5.58 -12.69
C ASN A 255 16.73 -5.73 -12.47
N THR A 256 17.28 -6.86 -12.94
CA THR A 256 18.70 -7.18 -12.81
C THR A 256 19.59 -6.20 -13.57
N GLN A 257 19.08 -5.55 -14.61
CA GLN A 257 19.86 -4.57 -15.36
C GLN A 257 20.18 -3.35 -14.50
N ILE A 258 19.22 -2.88 -13.70
CA ILE A 258 19.44 -1.76 -12.77
C ILE A 258 20.21 -2.22 -11.53
N VAL A 259 19.80 -3.34 -10.93
CA VAL A 259 20.30 -3.74 -9.61
C VAL A 259 21.69 -4.38 -9.66
N THR A 260 21.98 -5.18 -10.69
CA THR A 260 23.23 -5.96 -10.78
C THR A 260 24.00 -5.74 -12.09
N GLY A 261 23.51 -4.89 -12.99
CA GLY A 261 24.10 -4.67 -14.33
C GLY A 261 23.90 -5.84 -15.31
N VAL A 262 23.15 -6.87 -14.93
CA VAL A 262 22.92 -8.07 -15.76
C VAL A 262 21.66 -7.86 -16.60
N PRO A 263 21.69 -8.07 -17.93
CA PRO A 263 20.51 -7.89 -18.77
C PRO A 263 19.29 -8.65 -18.26
N ASN A 264 18.12 -8.00 -18.26
CA ASN A 264 16.88 -8.65 -17.85
C ASN A 264 16.53 -9.79 -18.82
N THR A 265 16.01 -10.89 -18.28
CA THR A 265 15.47 -12.00 -19.09
C THR A 265 14.17 -11.62 -19.81
N SER A 266 13.50 -10.57 -19.33
CA SER A 266 12.21 -10.09 -19.80
C SER A 266 12.05 -8.61 -19.44
N ILE A 267 11.29 -7.86 -20.25
CA ILE A 267 10.91 -6.47 -19.94
C ILE A 267 9.90 -6.34 -18.79
N PHE A 268 9.29 -7.47 -18.37
CA PHE A 268 8.23 -7.52 -17.37
C PHE A 268 8.79 -7.64 -15.96
N THR A 269 9.52 -6.62 -15.51
CA THR A 269 10.09 -6.52 -14.15
C THR A 269 9.17 -5.72 -13.22
N LYS A 270 9.49 -5.69 -11.92
CA LYS A 270 8.70 -5.04 -10.86
C LYS A 270 8.40 -3.56 -11.15
N ASP A 271 9.39 -2.87 -11.73
CA ASP A 271 9.38 -1.44 -12.09
C ASP A 271 8.79 -1.16 -13.49
N ALA A 272 8.32 -2.16 -14.23
CA ALA A 272 7.76 -1.93 -15.58
C ALA A 272 6.58 -0.94 -15.56
N PHE A 273 5.78 -0.92 -14.49
CA PHE A 273 4.70 0.07 -14.32
C PHE A 273 5.26 1.48 -14.16
N ASN A 274 6.40 1.65 -13.48
CA ASN A 274 7.08 2.94 -13.33
C ASN A 274 7.45 3.52 -14.69
N HIS A 275 8.11 2.72 -15.52
CA HIS A 275 8.51 3.14 -16.87
C HIS A 275 7.30 3.40 -17.78
N ALA A 276 6.28 2.56 -17.72
CA ALA A 276 5.09 2.72 -18.55
C ALA A 276 4.26 3.96 -18.22
N ILE A 277 4.12 4.31 -16.93
CA ILE A 277 3.32 5.45 -16.51
C ILE A 277 4.08 6.76 -16.67
N ILE A 278 5.36 6.80 -16.29
CA ILE A 278 6.15 8.03 -16.25
C ILE A 278 6.78 8.33 -17.62
N LYS A 279 7.39 7.32 -18.24
CA LYS A 279 8.16 7.47 -19.49
C LYS A 279 7.37 7.05 -20.74
N GLY A 280 6.24 6.36 -20.58
CA GLY A 280 5.46 5.85 -21.71
C GLY A 280 6.07 4.62 -22.39
N GLU A 281 7.02 3.95 -21.74
CA GLU A 281 7.74 2.80 -22.30
C GLU A 281 6.93 1.50 -22.20
N ASN A 282 6.97 0.67 -23.25
CA ASN A 282 6.39 -0.69 -23.29
C ASN A 282 4.91 -0.79 -22.88
N VAL A 283 4.15 0.30 -23.01
CA VAL A 283 2.75 0.39 -22.56
C VAL A 283 1.89 -0.63 -23.29
N GLU A 284 2.10 -0.83 -24.59
CA GLU A 284 1.30 -1.76 -25.38
C GLU A 284 1.54 -3.21 -24.97
N GLU A 285 2.79 -3.58 -24.73
CA GLU A 285 3.21 -4.93 -24.32
C GLU A 285 2.59 -5.28 -22.96
N LEU A 286 2.63 -4.35 -22.01
CA LEU A 286 2.01 -4.51 -20.69
C LEU A 286 0.48 -4.61 -20.76
N CYS A 287 -0.17 -3.90 -21.70
CA CYS A 287 -1.63 -3.98 -21.91
C CYS A 287 -2.06 -5.27 -22.63
N LYS A 288 -1.22 -5.78 -23.55
CA LYS A 288 -1.47 -7.00 -24.34
C LYS A 288 -1.33 -8.26 -23.49
N LYS A 289 -0.45 -8.24 -22.48
CA LYS A 289 -0.25 -9.35 -21.53
C LYS A 289 -1.57 -9.71 -20.82
N LYS A 290 -1.78 -11.01 -20.58
CA LYS A 290 -3.01 -11.58 -19.97
C LYS A 290 -2.71 -12.43 -18.73
N GLU A 291 -1.54 -12.25 -18.16
CA GLU A 291 -1.06 -12.99 -16.99
C GLU A 291 0.07 -12.19 -16.34
N GLY A 292 0.36 -12.40 -15.07
CA GLY A 292 1.55 -11.88 -14.38
C GLY A 292 1.42 -12.06 -12.88
N THR A 293 2.46 -11.74 -12.12
CA THR A 293 2.41 -11.75 -10.65
C THR A 293 2.13 -10.37 -10.03
N LYS A 294 2.05 -9.31 -10.84
CA LYS A 294 1.68 -7.94 -10.44
C LYS A 294 0.71 -7.35 -11.47
N PHE A 295 -0.39 -6.77 -10.98
CA PHE A 295 -1.49 -6.26 -11.79
C PHE A 295 -1.99 -4.91 -11.27
N SER A 296 -2.38 -4.02 -12.17
CA SER A 296 -3.13 -2.83 -11.77
C SER A 296 -4.05 -2.28 -12.87
N PRO A 297 -5.33 -1.95 -12.57
CA PRO A 297 -6.09 -0.97 -13.34
C PRO A 297 -5.53 0.44 -13.14
N VAL A 298 -5.43 1.19 -14.22
CA VAL A 298 -4.89 2.56 -14.21
C VAL A 298 -6.02 3.56 -14.43
N TYR A 299 -6.12 4.53 -13.52
CA TYR A 299 -7.08 5.63 -13.60
C TYR A 299 -6.32 6.95 -13.75
N LYS A 300 -6.42 7.59 -14.91
CA LYS A 300 -5.96 8.95 -15.14
C LYS A 300 -7.13 9.89 -14.88
N MET A 301 -6.97 10.81 -13.94
CA MET A 301 -8.04 11.73 -13.57
C MET A 301 -7.55 13.15 -13.41
N LYS A 302 -8.44 14.09 -13.76
CA LYS A 302 -8.30 15.50 -13.43
C LYS A 302 -9.29 15.83 -12.32
N VAL A 303 -8.77 16.19 -11.15
CA VAL A 303 -9.57 16.50 -9.96
C VAL A 303 -9.68 18.02 -9.84
N ALA A 304 -10.89 18.57 -9.94
CA ALA A 304 -11.13 20.00 -9.76
C ALA A 304 -10.69 20.46 -8.35
N GLY A 305 -10.32 21.72 -8.18
CA GLY A 305 -9.93 22.26 -6.88
C GLY A 305 -11.03 22.08 -5.83
N GLY A 306 -10.67 21.60 -4.64
CA GLY A 306 -11.60 21.27 -3.56
C GLY A 306 -12.50 20.04 -3.79
N ALA A 307 -12.45 19.42 -4.97
CA ALA A 307 -13.31 18.28 -5.29
C ALA A 307 -12.68 16.94 -4.89
N THR A 308 -13.52 15.93 -4.73
CA THR A 308 -13.13 14.54 -4.48
C THR A 308 -13.53 13.64 -5.65
N LYS A 309 -12.63 12.75 -6.05
CA LYS A 309 -12.92 11.60 -6.94
C LYS A 309 -12.73 10.32 -6.15
N THR A 310 -13.61 9.34 -6.38
CA THR A 310 -13.61 8.08 -5.64
C THR A 310 -13.46 6.89 -6.59
N ILE A 311 -12.55 5.98 -6.26
CA ILE A 311 -12.42 4.66 -6.90
C ILE A 311 -12.89 3.59 -5.90
N TYR A 312 -13.66 2.62 -6.39
CA TYR A 312 -14.06 1.44 -5.63
C TYR A 312 -13.44 0.17 -6.21
N CYS A 313 -12.88 -0.66 -5.34
CA CYS A 313 -12.44 -2.01 -5.65
C CYS A 313 -13.08 -3.01 -4.68
N ARG A 314 -13.02 -4.30 -5.02
CA ARG A 314 -13.41 -5.40 -4.12
C ARG A 314 -12.45 -6.57 -4.29
N LEU A 315 -12.06 -7.20 -3.19
CA LEU A 315 -11.25 -8.41 -3.18
C LEU A 315 -12.05 -9.51 -2.47
N SER A 316 -12.35 -10.60 -3.15
CA SER A 316 -13.17 -11.70 -2.61
C SER A 316 -12.57 -13.07 -2.95
N ASN A 317 -12.69 -14.04 -2.07
CA ASN A 317 -12.33 -15.44 -2.37
C ASN A 317 -13.40 -16.19 -3.19
N LYS A 318 -14.48 -15.49 -3.61
CA LYS A 318 -15.56 -16.05 -4.41
C LYS A 318 -15.77 -15.24 -5.69
N VAL A 319 -16.24 -15.95 -6.72
CA VAL A 319 -16.75 -15.31 -7.94
C VAL A 319 -18.08 -14.64 -7.59
N GLU A 320 -18.16 -13.34 -7.86
CA GLU A 320 -19.32 -12.50 -7.61
C GLU A 320 -19.97 -12.17 -8.94
N ALA A 321 -21.22 -12.58 -9.14
CA ALA A 321 -21.96 -12.24 -10.37
C ALA A 321 -22.15 -10.72 -10.52
N ASN A 322 -22.27 -10.01 -9.40
CA ASN A 322 -22.29 -8.56 -9.34
C ASN A 322 -21.36 -8.07 -8.23
N ALA A 323 -20.18 -7.59 -8.61
CA ALA A 323 -19.18 -7.12 -7.66
C ALA A 323 -19.60 -5.86 -6.89
N PHE A 324 -20.41 -5.00 -7.52
CA PHE A 324 -20.84 -3.70 -6.99
C PHE A 324 -22.37 -3.56 -7.08
N PRO A 325 -23.14 -4.33 -6.28
CA PRO A 325 -24.60 -4.25 -6.30
C PRO A 325 -25.11 -2.88 -5.86
N LYS A 326 -26.35 -2.53 -6.25
CA LYS A 326 -26.98 -1.29 -5.78
C LYS A 326 -26.96 -1.25 -4.25
N GLY A 327 -26.43 -0.17 -3.68
CA GLY A 327 -26.30 -0.03 -2.22
C GLY A 327 -25.01 -0.58 -1.62
N PHE A 328 -24.06 -1.14 -2.41
CA PHE A 328 -22.81 -1.69 -1.87
C PHE A 328 -22.04 -0.70 -0.98
N LYS A 329 -22.18 0.60 -1.22
CA LYS A 329 -21.54 1.68 -0.44
C LYS A 329 -21.98 1.72 1.03
N ASP A 330 -23.13 1.13 1.37
CA ASP A 330 -23.63 1.11 2.73
C ASP A 330 -22.76 0.25 3.66
N ILE A 331 -21.95 -0.67 3.10
CA ILE A 331 -20.98 -1.43 3.88
C ILE A 331 -19.96 -0.54 4.61
N PHE A 332 -19.50 0.54 3.97
CA PHE A 332 -18.55 1.46 4.59
C PHE A 332 -19.19 2.19 5.78
N LYS A 333 -20.46 2.59 5.65
CA LYS A 333 -21.21 3.22 6.75
C LYS A 333 -21.46 2.23 7.89
N MET A 334 -21.86 1.00 7.55
CA MET A 334 -22.10 -0.07 8.51
C MET A 334 -20.84 -0.39 9.32
N ARG A 335 -19.71 -0.62 8.64
CA ARG A 335 -18.43 -0.92 9.29
C ARG A 335 -17.89 0.27 10.10
N LYS A 336 -18.08 1.51 9.64
CA LYS A 336 -17.77 2.72 10.44
C LYS A 336 -18.63 2.80 11.71
N GLN A 337 -19.92 2.50 11.61
CA GLN A 337 -20.83 2.49 12.75
C GLN A 337 -20.43 1.44 13.78
N GLU A 338 -20.11 0.23 13.34
CA GLU A 338 -19.60 -0.83 14.22
C GLU A 338 -18.28 -0.43 14.90
N ALA A 339 -17.40 0.30 14.19
CA ALA A 339 -16.19 0.87 14.78
C ALA A 339 -16.51 1.93 15.84
N ASN A 340 -17.46 2.84 15.56
CA ASN A 340 -17.90 3.84 16.53
C ASN A 340 -18.46 3.18 17.80
N GLU A 341 -19.30 2.15 17.66
CA GLU A 341 -19.86 1.39 18.78
C GLU A 341 -18.78 0.68 19.59
N PHE A 342 -17.80 0.05 18.93
CA PHE A 342 -16.69 -0.62 19.61
C PHE A 342 -15.87 0.37 20.43
N TYR A 343 -15.44 1.47 19.85
CA TYR A 343 -14.65 2.47 20.56
C TYR A 343 -15.45 3.14 21.69
N ALA A 344 -16.73 3.44 21.49
CA ALA A 344 -17.59 3.95 22.56
C ALA A 344 -17.71 2.98 23.75
N ALA A 345 -17.62 1.66 23.50
CA ALA A 345 -17.71 0.64 24.54
C ALA A 345 -16.41 0.43 25.33
N ILE A 346 -15.24 0.75 24.76
CA ILE A 346 -13.93 0.53 25.42
C ILE A 346 -13.29 1.81 25.97
N LEU A 347 -13.71 2.98 25.48
CA LEU A 347 -13.19 4.25 25.95
C LEU A 347 -13.82 4.62 27.31
N PRO A 348 -13.06 5.22 28.25
CA PRO A 348 -13.57 5.63 29.55
C PRO A 348 -14.77 6.60 29.46
N SER A 349 -15.75 6.42 30.33
CA SER A 349 -16.88 7.36 30.48
C SER A 349 -16.39 8.74 30.93
N GLY A 350 -16.97 9.81 30.37
CA GLY A 350 -16.64 11.20 30.73
C GLY A 350 -15.43 11.78 30.01
N MET A 351 -14.80 11.03 29.10
CA MET A 351 -13.72 11.53 28.24
C MET A 351 -14.25 12.58 27.24
N SER A 352 -13.46 13.65 27.01
CA SER A 352 -13.79 14.64 25.98
C SER A 352 -13.72 14.04 24.57
N GLN A 353 -14.43 14.64 23.62
CA GLN A 353 -14.41 14.15 22.23
C GLN A 353 -13.02 14.20 21.60
N ASP A 354 -12.18 15.15 21.99
CA ASP A 354 -10.81 15.28 21.48
C ASP A 354 -9.92 14.16 22.00
N MET A 355 -9.97 13.88 23.30
CA MET A 355 -9.22 12.77 23.91
C MET A 355 -9.68 11.41 23.36
N ALA A 356 -10.99 11.24 23.15
CA ALA A 356 -11.54 10.03 22.54
C ALA A 356 -11.03 9.83 21.10
N ARG A 357 -10.92 10.91 20.31
CA ARG A 357 -10.34 10.89 18.97
C ARG A 357 -8.86 10.53 18.98
N ILE A 358 -8.07 11.15 19.86
CA ILE A 358 -6.64 10.87 20.02
C ILE A 358 -6.43 9.40 20.41
N GLN A 359 -7.16 8.89 21.41
CA GLN A 359 -7.00 7.51 21.85
C GLN A 359 -7.41 6.50 20.77
N ARG A 360 -8.49 6.77 20.03
CA ARG A 360 -8.90 5.95 18.89
C ARG A 360 -7.83 5.88 17.81
N GLN A 361 -7.25 7.03 17.44
CA GLN A 361 -6.18 7.07 16.44
C GLN A 361 -4.91 6.39 16.92
N ALA A 362 -4.54 6.54 18.20
CA ALA A 362 -3.41 5.81 18.78
C ALA A 362 -3.60 4.29 18.72
N LEU A 363 -4.80 3.81 19.07
CA LEU A 363 -5.15 2.39 18.94
C LEU A 363 -5.17 1.94 17.48
N ALA A 364 -5.67 2.77 16.57
CA ALA A 364 -5.64 2.50 15.14
C ALA A 364 -4.19 2.37 14.64
N GLY A 365 -3.28 3.23 15.09
CA GLY A 365 -1.86 3.18 14.75
C GLY A 365 -1.23 1.85 15.15
N VAL A 366 -1.44 1.39 16.38
CA VAL A 366 -0.96 0.07 16.84
C VAL A 366 -1.49 -1.06 15.95
N LEU A 367 -2.76 -0.97 15.52
CA LEU A 367 -3.37 -1.99 14.66
C LEU A 367 -2.86 -1.95 13.22
N TRP A 368 -2.58 -0.76 12.67
CA TRP A 368 -1.96 -0.57 11.36
C TRP A 368 -0.50 -1.03 11.34
N SER A 369 0.20 -0.97 12.47
CA SER A 369 1.58 -1.46 12.60
C SER A 369 1.70 -2.98 12.85
N LYS A 370 0.61 -3.75 12.75
CA LYS A 370 0.68 -5.22 12.77
C LYS A 370 1.22 -5.72 11.45
N GLN A 371 2.54 -5.79 11.33
CA GLN A 371 3.21 -6.16 10.08
C GLN A 371 3.60 -7.64 10.02
N TYR A 372 3.70 -8.18 8.81
CA TYR A 372 4.21 -9.51 8.53
C TYR A 372 5.73 -9.54 8.73
N TYR A 373 6.21 -10.55 9.48
CA TYR A 373 7.62 -10.77 9.70
C TYR A 373 8.00 -12.20 9.31
N HIS A 374 8.72 -12.34 8.18
CA HIS A 374 9.35 -13.59 7.79
C HIS A 374 10.75 -13.67 8.37
N PHE A 375 11.06 -14.76 9.04
CA PHE A 375 12.40 -15.05 9.51
C PHE A 375 12.60 -16.56 9.51
N ASP A 376 13.62 -17.00 8.80
CA ASP A 376 14.02 -18.41 8.71
C ASP A 376 15.49 -18.49 9.13
N VAL A 377 15.74 -19.10 10.28
CA VAL A 377 17.07 -19.16 10.92
C VAL A 377 17.90 -20.34 10.41
N GLU A 378 17.26 -21.32 9.78
CA GLU A 378 17.90 -22.57 9.37
C GLU A 378 18.42 -22.52 7.93
N ARG A 379 18.26 -21.38 7.25
CA ARG A 379 18.60 -21.18 5.84
C ARG A 379 19.98 -20.60 5.61
#